data_AF-A0A524A1T1-F1
#
_entry.id   AF-A0A524A1T1-F1
#
_cell.length_a   1.000
_cell.length_b   1.000
_cell.length_c   1.000
_cell.angle_alpha   90.00
_cell.angle_beta   90.00
_cell.angle_gamma   90.00
#
_symmetry.space_group_name_H-M   'P 1'
#
loop_
_entity.id
_entity.type
_entity.pdbx_description
1 polymer ?
#
loop_
_entity_poly.entity_id
_entity_poly.type
_entity_poly.pdbx_seq_one_letter_code
_entity_poly.pdbx_strand_id
1 'polypeptide(L)'
;GGGALLDPHNREARGRNGCLICLDCEEDELLARIGGDAGRPMLHSEDPEQRLCDLLRSRARAYAEIPHHVDTTAKPLDRVIRQVVELFRSEPRAWRIATPTGTYQVHLVPGGLAHLGPLLRIRGVAGNLVVVSDENVWPLYGDQVLASLQESGYRAAPIVLPAGEEHKTLDTVRTLYDHFAGSGLDRGAAVVALGGGVITDTAGFAAASFMRGIPLVQAPTTLLGMVDASIGGKVAVDHPKGKNLIGAFVRPLLVMVDPNTLDTLPDLERRAGLAEVIKHGVIADPDLFESLEQGAPERDLRWIIERAVRVKIDVVEKDPYERGRRAVLNLGHTFAHAFEVLAGYRLKHGLAVGMGMAAATHLAQIRGLCSPQAGQRIRDALRSNSLPTTYEACPPEEVYHAMRTDKKRRGASLRFVLPRDIGDVIIDADVPRDQVISALERMRP
;
A
#
# COMPACT_ATOMS: atom_id res chain seq x y z
N GLY A 1 -27.29 15.45 -1.21
CA GLY A 1 -28.10 15.99 -2.33
C GLY A 1 -27.89 17.47 -2.60
N GLY A 2 -27.94 18.35 -1.59
CA GLY A 2 -27.97 19.81 -1.76
C GLY A 2 -26.66 20.52 -2.16
N GLY A 3 -25.71 19.84 -2.79
CA GLY A 3 -24.50 20.48 -3.34
C GLY A 3 -23.38 20.84 -2.35
N ALA A 4 -23.61 20.79 -1.03
CA ALA A 4 -22.60 21.17 -0.03
C ALA A 4 -21.26 20.43 -0.18
N LEU A 5 -21.31 19.13 -0.47
CA LEU A 5 -20.12 18.29 -0.68
C LEU A 5 -19.54 18.39 -2.11
N LEU A 6 -20.01 19.32 -2.95
CA LEU A 6 -19.35 19.63 -4.23
C LEU A 6 -18.11 20.50 -4.03
N ASP A 7 -18.09 21.31 -2.96
CA ASP A 7 -16.91 22.07 -2.57
C ASP A 7 -15.85 21.13 -1.95
N PRO A 8 -14.61 21.10 -2.48
CA PRO A 8 -13.51 20.35 -1.90
C PRO A 8 -13.23 20.68 -0.42
N HIS A 9 -13.34 21.95 -0.01
CA HIS A 9 -13.09 22.38 1.36
C HIS A 9 -14.12 21.79 2.32
N ASN A 10 -15.39 21.72 1.91
CA ASN A 10 -16.43 21.09 2.72
C ASN A 10 -16.19 19.59 2.85
N ARG A 11 -15.78 18.90 1.77
CA ARG A 11 -15.43 17.48 1.85
C ARG A 11 -14.25 17.25 2.77
N GLU A 12 -13.20 18.06 2.68
CA GLU A 12 -12.03 17.94 3.53
C GLU A 12 -12.36 18.21 4.99
N ALA A 13 -13.05 19.32 5.28
CA ALA A 13 -13.45 19.68 6.65
C ALA A 13 -14.33 18.62 7.30
N ARG A 14 -15.27 18.03 6.54
CA ARG A 14 -16.13 16.95 7.03
C ARG A 14 -15.39 15.62 7.17
N GLY A 15 -14.48 15.32 6.24
CA GLY A 15 -13.67 14.09 6.26
C GLY A 15 -12.66 14.05 7.40
N ARG A 16 -12.17 15.20 7.89
CA ARG A 16 -11.25 15.25 9.04
C ARG A 16 -11.83 14.68 10.34
N ASN A 17 -13.14 14.87 10.56
CA ASN A 17 -13.79 14.52 11.84
C ASN A 17 -14.98 13.56 11.68
N GLY A 18 -15.25 13.06 10.47
CA GLY A 18 -16.44 12.26 10.19
C GLY A 18 -16.27 11.27 9.04
N CYS A 19 -17.12 10.25 9.03
CA CYS A 19 -17.20 9.28 7.95
C CYS A 19 -18.11 9.82 6.84
N LEU A 20 -17.53 10.09 5.67
CA LEU A 20 -18.28 10.52 4.48
C LEU A 20 -18.61 9.33 3.60
N ILE A 21 -19.90 9.00 3.51
CA ILE A 21 -20.44 7.93 2.68
C ILE A 21 -21.34 8.54 1.60
N CYS A 22 -21.03 8.27 0.33
CA CYS A 22 -21.90 8.56 -0.80
C CYS A 22 -22.86 7.38 -1.01
N LEU A 23 -24.15 7.67 -1.14
CA LEU A 23 -25.15 6.69 -1.55
C LEU A 23 -25.31 6.80 -3.06
N ASP A 24 -24.82 5.79 -3.77
CA ASP A 24 -24.88 5.75 -5.22
C ASP A 24 -26.17 5.07 -5.67
N CYS A 25 -26.64 5.43 -6.86
CA CYS A 25 -27.82 4.83 -7.47
C CYS A 25 -27.75 5.05 -8.97
N GLU A 26 -28.06 4.04 -9.76
CA GLU A 26 -28.15 4.17 -11.22
C GLU A 26 -29.25 5.14 -11.62
N GLU A 27 -29.04 5.77 -12.77
CA GLU A 27 -29.89 6.84 -13.30
C GLU A 27 -31.34 6.37 -13.46
N ASP A 28 -31.55 5.20 -14.08
CA ASP A 28 -32.89 4.64 -14.31
C ASP A 28 -33.66 4.38 -12.99
N GLU A 29 -32.96 3.89 -11.97
CA GLU A 29 -33.54 3.66 -10.64
C GLU A 29 -33.86 4.99 -9.93
N LEU A 30 -33.01 6.01 -10.09
CA LEU A 30 -33.29 7.35 -9.55
C LEU A 30 -34.52 7.97 -10.23
N LEU A 31 -34.65 7.85 -11.55
CA LEU A 31 -35.81 8.31 -12.31
C LEU A 31 -37.08 7.61 -11.84
N ALA A 32 -37.03 6.28 -11.69
CA ALA A 32 -38.16 5.50 -11.16
C ALA A 32 -38.56 5.94 -9.74
N ARG A 33 -37.58 6.23 -8.86
CA ARG A 33 -37.82 6.69 -7.47
C ARG A 33 -38.36 8.11 -7.38
N ILE A 34 -38.09 8.96 -8.37
CA ILE A 34 -38.58 10.35 -8.37
C ILE A 34 -40.09 10.38 -8.62
N GLY A 35 -40.62 9.49 -9.47
CA GLY A 35 -42.06 9.19 -9.56
C GLY A 35 -43.00 10.39 -9.75
N GLY A 36 -42.51 11.51 -10.29
CA GLY A 36 -43.27 12.75 -10.48
C GLY A 36 -43.38 13.66 -9.24
N ASP A 37 -42.62 13.43 -8.17
CA ASP A 37 -42.66 14.21 -6.93
C ASP A 37 -42.15 15.65 -7.14
N ALA A 38 -43.07 16.62 -7.05
CA ALA A 38 -42.79 18.05 -7.19
C ALA A 38 -42.01 18.66 -6.01
N GLY A 39 -41.74 17.90 -4.93
CA GLY A 39 -41.03 18.35 -3.73
C GLY A 39 -39.52 18.52 -3.87
N ARG A 40 -38.95 18.48 -5.09
CA ARG A 40 -37.49 18.49 -5.34
C ARG A 40 -37.05 19.74 -6.13
N PRO A 41 -36.71 20.85 -5.45
CA PRO A 41 -36.36 22.12 -6.11
C PRO A 41 -35.23 22.04 -7.14
N MET A 42 -34.26 21.14 -6.94
CA MET A 42 -33.14 20.96 -7.88
C MET A 42 -33.54 20.33 -9.21
N LEU A 43 -34.71 19.69 -9.27
CA LEU A 43 -35.29 19.03 -10.44
C LEU A 43 -36.46 19.84 -11.04
N HIS A 44 -36.70 21.06 -10.55
CA HIS A 44 -37.69 21.97 -11.14
C HIS A 44 -37.18 22.47 -12.49
N SER A 45 -37.59 21.80 -13.56
CA SER A 45 -37.33 22.14 -14.95
C SER A 45 -38.46 21.61 -15.83
N GLU A 46 -38.54 22.08 -17.08
CA GLU A 46 -39.49 21.55 -18.08
C GLU A 46 -39.25 20.06 -18.36
N ASP A 47 -38.01 19.61 -18.20
CA ASP A 47 -37.60 18.21 -18.29
C ASP A 47 -36.80 17.81 -17.03
N PRO A 48 -37.47 17.25 -16.00
CA PRO A 48 -36.82 16.81 -14.76
C PRO A 48 -35.86 15.64 -14.96
N GLU A 49 -36.09 14.80 -15.97
CA GLU A 49 -35.26 13.63 -16.24
C GLU A 49 -33.92 14.08 -16.79
N GLN A 50 -33.91 14.86 -17.88
CA GLN A 50 -32.69 15.43 -18.44
C GLN A 50 -31.92 16.26 -17.39
N ARG A 51 -32.64 17.00 -16.54
CA ARG A 51 -32.04 17.77 -15.45
C ARG A 51 -31.35 16.89 -14.42
N LEU A 52 -31.92 15.73 -14.08
CA LEU A 52 -31.26 14.74 -13.22
C LEU A 52 -29.97 14.24 -13.88
N CYS A 53 -30.03 13.83 -15.15
CA CYS A 53 -28.88 13.32 -15.90
C CYS A 53 -27.74 14.36 -15.92
N ASP A 54 -28.07 15.63 -16.16
CA ASP A 54 -27.09 16.74 -16.17
C ASP A 54 -26.51 16.99 -14.77
N LEU A 55 -27.31 16.88 -13.72
CA LEU A 55 -26.84 16.99 -12.34
C LEU A 55 -25.91 15.83 -11.96
N LEU A 56 -26.22 14.59 -12.34
CA LEU A 56 -25.36 13.43 -12.08
C LEU A 56 -24.04 13.58 -12.83
N ARG A 57 -24.08 13.92 -14.13
CA ARG A 57 -22.88 14.14 -14.95
C ARG A 57 -22.01 15.28 -14.42
N SER A 58 -22.60 16.42 -14.09
CA SER A 58 -21.84 17.58 -13.56
C SER A 58 -21.22 17.32 -12.17
N ARG A 59 -21.78 16.40 -11.39
CA ARG A 59 -21.34 16.09 -10.02
C ARG A 59 -20.50 14.82 -9.90
N ALA A 60 -20.44 13.98 -10.93
CA ALA A 60 -19.76 12.69 -10.93
C ALA A 60 -18.34 12.78 -10.37
N ARG A 61 -17.54 13.74 -10.83
CA ARG A 61 -16.17 13.95 -10.32
C ARG A 61 -16.14 14.27 -8.83
N ALA A 62 -17.04 15.10 -8.34
CA ALA A 62 -17.07 15.48 -6.92
C ALA A 62 -17.54 14.32 -6.04
N TYR A 63 -18.48 13.50 -6.52
CA TYR A 63 -18.94 12.32 -5.81
C TYR A 63 -17.89 11.21 -5.79
N ALA A 64 -17.17 10.98 -6.89
CA ALA A 64 -16.07 10.00 -6.95
C ALA A 64 -14.89 10.31 -6.01
N GLU A 65 -14.78 11.56 -5.56
CA GLU A 65 -13.79 12.02 -4.58
C GLU A 65 -14.24 11.78 -3.13
N ILE A 66 -15.51 11.41 -2.91
CA ILE A 66 -15.98 10.94 -1.60
C ILE A 66 -15.32 9.57 -1.35
N PRO A 67 -14.77 9.32 -0.15
CA PRO A 67 -13.99 8.09 0.05
C PRO A 67 -14.82 6.81 -0.01
N HIS A 68 -16.00 6.82 0.60
CA HIS A 68 -16.77 5.62 0.85
C HIS A 68 -18.09 5.66 0.08
N HIS A 69 -18.48 4.51 -0.46
CA HIS A 69 -19.57 4.40 -1.41
C HIS A 69 -20.44 3.18 -1.07
N VAL A 70 -21.75 3.37 -1.06
CA VAL A 70 -22.74 2.30 -0.93
C VAL A 70 -23.71 2.42 -2.10
N ASP A 71 -23.66 1.43 -2.99
CA ASP A 71 -24.64 1.32 -4.07
C ASP A 71 -26.01 0.96 -3.53
N THR A 72 -27.03 1.72 -3.89
CA THR A 72 -28.44 1.54 -3.49
C THR A 72 -29.32 1.06 -4.65
N THR A 73 -28.75 0.87 -5.83
CA THR A 73 -29.46 0.43 -7.04
C THR A 73 -30.10 -0.93 -6.84
N ALA A 74 -31.41 -1.04 -7.10
CA ALA A 74 -32.18 -2.28 -6.96
C ALA A 74 -31.98 -3.03 -5.61
N LYS A 75 -31.59 -2.32 -4.54
CA LYS A 75 -31.40 -2.91 -3.21
C LYS A 75 -32.53 -2.52 -2.26
N PRO A 76 -33.01 -3.45 -1.43
CA PRO A 76 -33.99 -3.14 -0.40
C PRO A 76 -33.37 -2.25 0.69
N LEU A 77 -34.20 -1.41 1.32
CA LEU A 77 -33.74 -0.39 2.26
C LEU A 77 -33.00 -0.97 3.47
N ASP A 78 -33.42 -2.13 3.99
CA ASP A 78 -32.78 -2.82 5.10
C ASP A 78 -31.34 -3.25 4.77
N ARG A 79 -31.08 -3.68 3.52
CA ARG A 79 -29.74 -4.03 3.04
C ARG A 79 -28.86 -2.79 2.96
N VAL A 80 -29.40 -1.67 2.44
CA VAL A 80 -28.67 -0.40 2.37
C VAL A 80 -28.31 0.11 3.76
N ILE A 81 -29.26 0.10 4.70
CA ILE A 81 -29.02 0.53 6.10
C ILE A 81 -27.93 -0.33 6.74
N ARG A 82 -28.00 -1.67 6.58
CA ARG A 82 -26.96 -2.57 7.11
C ARG A 82 -25.58 -2.24 6.54
N GLN A 83 -25.46 -2.08 5.22
CA GLN A 83 -24.19 -1.75 4.58
C GLN A 83 -23.62 -0.41 5.07
N VAL A 84 -24.46 0.62 5.24
CA VAL A 84 -24.04 1.93 5.76
C VAL A 84 -23.59 1.82 7.22
N VAL A 85 -24.32 1.08 8.06
CA VAL A 85 -24.00 0.91 9.49
C VAL A 85 -22.73 0.08 9.67
N GLU A 86 -22.56 -1.00 8.91
CA GLU A 86 -21.35 -1.84 8.91
C GLU A 86 -20.13 -1.02 8.49
N LEU A 87 -20.23 -0.27 7.39
CA LEU A 87 -19.17 0.62 6.92
C LEU A 87 -18.89 1.76 7.90
N PHE A 88 -19.90 2.29 8.59
CA PHE A 88 -19.65 3.31 9.62
C PHE A 88 -18.94 2.72 10.84
N ARG A 89 -19.36 1.54 11.31
CA ARG A 89 -18.82 0.86 12.49
C ARG A 89 -17.44 0.28 12.27
N SER A 90 -17.04 0.00 11.03
CA SER A 90 -15.66 -0.35 10.70
C SER A 90 -14.69 0.85 10.81
N GLU A 91 -15.25 2.05 11.05
CA GLU A 91 -14.54 3.32 11.22
C GLU A 91 -13.49 3.57 10.12
N PRO A 92 -13.89 3.54 8.85
CA PRO A 92 -12.97 3.55 7.74
C PRO A 92 -12.18 4.86 7.70
N ARG A 93 -10.99 4.77 7.10
CA ARG A 93 -10.13 5.91 6.83
C ARG A 93 -9.82 5.95 5.35
N ALA A 94 -9.61 7.15 4.85
CA ALA A 94 -9.06 7.32 3.53
C ALA A 94 -8.17 8.54 3.47
N TRP A 95 -7.07 8.42 2.73
CA TRP A 95 -6.13 9.50 2.50
C TRP A 95 -6.02 9.75 1.01
N ARG A 96 -6.12 11.03 0.64
CA ARG A 96 -5.80 11.49 -0.70
C ARG A 96 -4.29 11.71 -0.76
N ILE A 97 -3.63 11.10 -1.74
CA ILE A 97 -2.19 11.25 -1.96
C ILE A 97 -1.99 12.04 -3.24
N ALA A 98 -1.23 13.12 -3.16
CA ALA A 98 -0.79 13.89 -4.31
C ALA A 98 0.55 13.37 -4.85
N THR A 99 0.60 13.14 -6.16
CA THR A 99 1.82 12.85 -6.91
C THR A 99 1.95 13.83 -8.08
N PRO A 100 3.13 13.93 -8.73
CA PRO A 100 3.30 14.82 -9.86
C PRO A 100 2.44 14.43 -11.08
N THR A 101 1.94 13.19 -11.13
CA THR A 101 1.06 12.67 -12.19
C THR A 101 -0.42 12.71 -11.82
N GLY A 102 -0.77 13.29 -10.67
CA GLY A 102 -2.14 13.49 -10.20
C GLY A 102 -2.36 12.94 -8.80
N THR A 103 -3.62 12.67 -8.44
CA THR A 103 -3.97 12.17 -7.11
C THR A 103 -4.56 10.78 -7.17
N TYR A 104 -4.41 10.01 -6.08
CA TYR A 104 -5.13 8.76 -5.85
C TYR A 104 -5.51 8.65 -4.38
N GLN A 105 -6.31 7.64 -4.02
CA GLN A 105 -6.75 7.42 -2.65
C GLN A 105 -6.23 6.09 -2.10
N VAL A 106 -5.82 6.10 -0.84
CA VAL A 106 -5.61 4.90 -0.03
C VAL A 106 -6.78 4.78 0.91
N HIS A 107 -7.49 3.65 0.87
CA HIS A 107 -8.63 3.32 1.71
C HIS A 107 -8.19 2.30 2.75
N LEU A 108 -8.40 2.58 4.03
CA LEU A 108 -8.26 1.61 5.12
C LEU A 108 -9.66 1.26 5.61
N VAL A 109 -10.13 0.08 5.22
CA VAL A 109 -11.52 -0.35 5.43
C VAL A 109 -11.53 -1.83 5.82
N PRO A 110 -11.81 -2.18 7.09
CA PRO A 110 -12.12 -3.56 7.47
C PRO A 110 -13.28 -4.12 6.62
N GLY A 111 -13.05 -5.23 5.91
CA GLY A 111 -14.00 -5.79 4.94
C GLY A 111 -14.02 -5.06 3.58
N GLY A 112 -13.06 -4.16 3.34
CA GLY A 112 -12.93 -3.31 2.15
C GLY A 112 -12.92 -4.05 0.82
N LEU A 113 -12.46 -5.31 0.77
CA LEU A 113 -12.45 -6.09 -0.47
C LEU A 113 -13.86 -6.28 -1.06
N ALA A 114 -14.89 -6.39 -0.22
CA ALA A 114 -16.29 -6.47 -0.66
C ALA A 114 -16.83 -5.16 -1.27
N HIS A 115 -16.11 -4.06 -1.14
CA HIS A 115 -16.53 -2.73 -1.60
C HIS A 115 -15.78 -2.24 -2.86
N LEU A 116 -14.94 -3.08 -3.47
CA LEU A 116 -14.16 -2.70 -4.65
C LEU A 116 -15.05 -2.35 -5.85
N GLY A 117 -16.05 -3.18 -6.18
CA GLY A 117 -16.92 -2.95 -7.34
C GLY A 117 -17.57 -1.57 -7.38
N PRO A 118 -18.32 -1.17 -6.33
CA PRO A 118 -18.93 0.16 -6.27
C PRO A 118 -17.89 1.30 -6.39
N LEU A 119 -16.72 1.13 -5.77
CA LEU A 119 -15.64 2.12 -5.83
C LEU A 119 -15.02 2.25 -7.22
N LEU A 120 -14.92 1.17 -8.00
CA LEU A 120 -14.44 1.25 -9.38
C LEU A 120 -15.46 1.89 -10.31
N ARG A 121 -16.75 1.59 -10.12
CA ARG A 121 -17.84 2.12 -10.94
C ARG A 121 -17.92 3.63 -10.84
N ILE A 122 -17.89 4.18 -9.63
CA ILE A 122 -17.94 5.64 -9.45
C ILE A 122 -16.70 6.35 -9.98
N ARG A 123 -15.56 5.64 -10.12
CA ARG A 123 -14.31 6.17 -10.69
C ARG A 123 -14.25 6.04 -12.22
N GLY A 124 -15.35 5.62 -12.86
CA GLY A 124 -15.47 5.60 -14.32
C GLY A 124 -14.75 4.43 -15.00
N VAL A 125 -14.46 3.36 -14.26
CA VAL A 125 -13.97 2.11 -14.87
C VAL A 125 -15.12 1.46 -15.62
N ALA A 126 -14.94 1.16 -16.91
CA ALA A 126 -16.04 0.78 -17.81
C ALA A 126 -15.75 -0.46 -18.69
N GLY A 127 -14.53 -1.03 -18.60
CA GLY A 127 -14.11 -2.20 -19.38
C GLY A 127 -14.07 -3.51 -18.58
N ASN A 128 -13.58 -4.57 -19.23
CA ASN A 128 -13.29 -5.85 -18.58
C ASN A 128 -12.23 -5.67 -17.49
N LEU A 129 -12.36 -6.43 -16.40
CA LEU A 129 -11.41 -6.42 -15.30
C LEU A 129 -10.66 -7.74 -15.24
N VAL A 130 -9.45 -7.69 -14.69
CA VAL A 130 -8.74 -8.89 -14.25
C VAL A 130 -8.35 -8.73 -12.79
N VAL A 131 -8.45 -9.83 -12.05
CA VAL A 131 -7.95 -9.92 -10.68
C VAL A 131 -6.73 -10.83 -10.71
N VAL A 132 -5.56 -10.26 -10.46
CA VAL A 132 -4.28 -10.98 -10.40
C VAL A 132 -3.95 -11.27 -8.94
N SER A 133 -3.68 -12.54 -8.64
CA SER A 133 -3.35 -13.03 -7.29
C SER A 133 -2.34 -14.18 -7.38
N ASP A 134 -1.84 -14.63 -6.24
CA ASP A 134 -1.15 -15.92 -6.13
C ASP A 134 -2.07 -17.05 -5.63
N GLU A 135 -1.58 -18.28 -5.72
CA GLU A 135 -2.25 -19.52 -5.33
C GLU A 135 -2.56 -19.67 -3.84
N ASN A 136 -1.89 -18.91 -2.95
CA ASN A 136 -2.19 -18.91 -1.52
C ASN A 136 -3.30 -17.92 -1.19
N VAL A 137 -3.30 -16.75 -1.84
CA VAL A 137 -4.25 -15.66 -1.57
C VAL A 137 -5.57 -15.89 -2.30
N TRP A 138 -5.55 -16.46 -3.50
CA TRP A 138 -6.75 -16.62 -4.33
C TRP A 138 -7.87 -17.41 -3.63
N PRO A 139 -7.62 -18.59 -3.01
CA PRO A 139 -8.67 -19.37 -2.36
C PRO A 139 -9.29 -18.67 -1.13
N LEU A 140 -8.63 -17.66 -0.58
CA LEU A 140 -9.07 -16.94 0.63
C LEU A 140 -9.95 -15.73 0.28
N TYR A 141 -9.59 -14.99 -0.77
CA TYR A 141 -10.17 -13.66 -1.03
C TYR A 141 -10.62 -13.43 -2.48
N GLY A 142 -10.23 -14.30 -3.42
CA GLY A 142 -10.51 -14.13 -4.85
C GLY A 142 -12.01 -14.06 -5.14
N ASP A 143 -12.79 -15.01 -4.61
CA ASP A 143 -14.24 -15.07 -4.81
C ASP A 143 -14.97 -13.84 -4.24
N GLN A 144 -14.53 -13.33 -3.08
CA GLN A 144 -15.09 -12.13 -2.47
C GLN A 144 -14.90 -10.91 -3.37
N VAL A 145 -13.70 -10.74 -3.94
CA VAL A 145 -13.40 -9.64 -4.86
C VAL A 145 -14.19 -9.81 -6.16
N LEU A 146 -14.22 -11.00 -6.75
CA LEU A 146 -14.99 -11.26 -7.97
C LEU A 146 -16.48 -10.97 -7.76
N ALA A 147 -17.07 -11.41 -6.66
CA ALA A 147 -18.46 -11.14 -6.32
C ALA A 147 -18.73 -9.62 -6.24
N SER A 148 -17.87 -8.86 -5.56
CA SER A 148 -17.99 -7.40 -5.47
C SER A 148 -18.01 -6.72 -6.86
N LEU A 149 -17.10 -7.15 -7.74
CA LEU A 149 -17.01 -6.63 -9.11
C LEU A 149 -18.23 -7.02 -9.95
N GLN A 150 -18.65 -8.29 -9.89
CA GLN A 150 -19.80 -8.81 -10.66
C GLN A 150 -21.13 -8.18 -10.23
N GLU A 151 -21.35 -8.01 -8.91
CA GLU A 151 -22.52 -7.28 -8.38
C GLU A 151 -22.58 -5.83 -8.87
N SER A 152 -21.44 -5.26 -9.29
CA SER A 152 -21.35 -3.90 -9.85
C SER A 152 -21.40 -3.88 -11.39
N GLY A 153 -21.74 -5.00 -12.02
CA GLY A 153 -21.92 -5.11 -13.47
C GLY A 153 -20.64 -5.40 -14.27
N TYR A 154 -19.50 -5.65 -13.61
CA TYR A 154 -18.24 -5.93 -14.30
C TYR A 154 -18.14 -7.38 -14.76
N ARG A 155 -17.53 -7.57 -15.93
CA ARG A 155 -16.89 -8.84 -16.31
C ARG A 155 -15.48 -8.85 -15.73
N ALA A 156 -15.24 -9.71 -14.75
CA ALA A 156 -13.94 -9.85 -14.10
C ALA A 156 -13.38 -11.27 -14.28
N ALA A 157 -12.16 -11.40 -14.79
CA ALA A 157 -11.49 -12.68 -15.00
C ALA A 157 -10.38 -12.91 -13.94
N PRO A 158 -10.26 -14.13 -13.40
CA PRO A 158 -9.19 -14.48 -12.47
C PRO A 158 -7.88 -14.78 -13.21
N ILE A 159 -6.75 -14.34 -12.66
CA ILE A 159 -5.40 -14.77 -13.06
C ILE A 159 -4.63 -15.16 -11.80
N VAL A 160 -4.34 -16.45 -11.66
CA VAL A 160 -3.66 -17.00 -10.48
C VAL A 160 -2.23 -17.39 -10.85
N LEU A 161 -1.26 -16.77 -10.19
CA LEU A 161 0.16 -17.01 -10.35
C LEU A 161 0.69 -17.98 -9.28
N PRO A 162 1.79 -18.70 -9.54
CA PRO A 162 2.52 -19.39 -8.49
C PRO A 162 3.00 -18.41 -7.41
N ALA A 163 2.97 -18.81 -6.15
CA ALA A 163 3.43 -17.96 -5.05
C ALA A 163 4.96 -17.99 -4.90
N GLY A 164 5.57 -16.86 -4.60
CA GLY A 164 7.02 -16.79 -4.29
C GLY A 164 7.74 -15.64 -4.98
N GLU A 165 8.84 -15.19 -4.37
CA GLU A 165 9.70 -14.12 -4.93
C GLU A 165 10.39 -14.58 -6.21
N GLU A 166 10.67 -15.88 -6.35
CA GLU A 166 11.24 -16.50 -7.55
C GLU A 166 10.38 -16.31 -8.81
N HIS A 167 9.09 -16.04 -8.64
CA HIS A 167 8.14 -15.76 -9.72
C HIS A 167 8.02 -14.27 -10.03
N LYS A 168 8.73 -13.39 -9.31
CA LYS A 168 8.74 -11.94 -9.53
C LYS A 168 9.65 -11.56 -10.71
N THR A 169 9.34 -12.05 -11.92
CA THR A 169 10.24 -11.97 -13.08
C THR A 169 9.56 -11.37 -14.32
N LEU A 170 10.37 -11.01 -15.33
CA LEU A 170 9.85 -10.57 -16.64
C LEU A 170 9.07 -11.67 -17.38
N ASP A 171 9.38 -12.94 -17.16
CA ASP A 171 8.65 -14.05 -17.78
C ASP A 171 7.22 -14.13 -17.23
N THR A 172 7.04 -13.92 -15.92
CA THR A 172 5.71 -13.81 -15.31
C THR A 172 4.93 -12.61 -15.88
N VAL A 173 5.60 -11.48 -16.09
CA VAL A 173 4.99 -10.29 -16.72
C VAL A 173 4.56 -10.58 -18.16
N ARG A 174 5.36 -11.32 -18.92
CA ARG A 174 4.97 -11.77 -20.27
C ARG A 174 3.70 -12.62 -20.22
N THR A 175 3.63 -13.60 -19.31
CA THR A 175 2.43 -14.44 -19.12
C THR A 175 1.21 -13.58 -18.77
N LEU A 176 1.37 -12.57 -17.92
CA LEU A 176 0.30 -11.62 -17.62
C LEU A 176 -0.20 -10.88 -18.87
N TYR A 177 0.68 -10.46 -19.78
CA TYR A 177 0.24 -9.83 -21.03
C TYR A 177 -0.58 -10.77 -21.91
N ASP A 178 -0.19 -12.05 -22.00
CA ASP A 178 -0.94 -13.05 -22.77
C ASP A 178 -2.36 -13.21 -22.20
N HIS A 179 -2.49 -13.25 -20.87
CA HIS A 179 -3.80 -13.26 -20.21
C HIS A 179 -4.59 -11.96 -20.40
N PHE A 180 -3.95 -10.80 -20.27
CA PHE A 180 -4.63 -9.50 -20.45
C PHE A 180 -5.20 -9.36 -21.87
N ALA A 181 -4.43 -9.78 -22.87
CA ALA A 181 -4.89 -9.83 -24.26
C ALA A 181 -6.05 -10.83 -24.45
N GLY A 182 -5.93 -12.03 -23.88
CA GLY A 182 -6.97 -13.08 -23.96
C GLY A 182 -8.28 -12.72 -23.24
N SER A 183 -8.22 -11.96 -22.15
CA SER A 183 -9.37 -11.46 -21.40
C SER A 183 -10.02 -10.21 -22.03
N GLY A 184 -9.48 -9.72 -23.15
CA GLY A 184 -10.02 -8.56 -23.86
C GLY A 184 -9.93 -7.26 -23.07
N LEU A 185 -8.83 -7.07 -22.33
CA LEU A 185 -8.58 -5.79 -21.66
C LEU A 185 -8.39 -4.68 -22.70
N ASP A 186 -9.05 -3.55 -22.47
CA ASP A 186 -8.93 -2.33 -23.26
C ASP A 186 -8.43 -1.16 -22.39
N ARG A 187 -8.52 0.07 -22.90
CA ARG A 187 -8.07 1.26 -22.15
C ARG A 187 -9.01 1.69 -21.02
N GLY A 188 -10.25 1.19 -21.01
CA GLY A 188 -11.25 1.44 -19.96
C GLY A 188 -11.28 0.35 -18.87
N ALA A 189 -10.51 -0.72 -19.05
CA ALA A 189 -10.30 -1.81 -18.10
C ALA A 189 -9.53 -1.39 -16.84
N ALA A 190 -9.41 -2.31 -15.88
CA ALA A 190 -8.47 -2.17 -14.77
C ALA A 190 -7.89 -3.54 -14.34
N VAL A 191 -6.70 -3.51 -13.78
CA VAL A 191 -6.05 -4.65 -13.12
C VAL A 191 -6.20 -4.47 -11.61
N VAL A 192 -6.78 -5.46 -10.94
CA VAL A 192 -6.79 -5.56 -9.48
C VAL A 192 -5.67 -6.49 -9.05
N ALA A 193 -4.65 -5.96 -8.36
CA ALA A 193 -3.55 -6.72 -7.81
C ALA A 193 -3.87 -7.10 -6.35
N LEU A 194 -4.34 -8.33 -6.14
CA LEU A 194 -4.77 -8.89 -4.86
C LEU A 194 -3.68 -9.80 -4.30
N GLY A 195 -2.92 -9.34 -3.31
CA GLY A 195 -1.85 -10.15 -2.74
C GLY A 195 -0.79 -9.38 -1.96
N GLY A 196 0.33 -10.03 -1.65
CA GLY A 196 1.49 -9.38 -1.05
C GLY A 196 2.32 -8.55 -2.03
N GLY A 197 3.47 -8.07 -1.55
CA GLY A 197 4.40 -7.22 -2.32
C GLY A 197 4.78 -7.76 -3.71
N VAL A 198 4.93 -9.08 -3.85
CA VAL A 198 5.24 -9.75 -5.13
C VAL A 198 4.14 -9.50 -6.17
N ILE A 199 2.88 -9.72 -5.77
CA ILE A 199 1.73 -9.54 -6.67
C ILE A 199 1.53 -8.06 -6.97
N THR A 200 1.55 -7.20 -5.94
CA THR A 200 1.34 -5.76 -6.12
C THR A 200 2.38 -5.13 -7.04
N ASP A 201 3.62 -5.60 -7.00
CA ASP A 201 4.69 -5.13 -7.87
C ASP A 201 4.61 -5.73 -9.28
N THR A 202 4.42 -7.06 -9.40
CA THR A 202 4.46 -7.75 -10.70
C THR A 202 3.24 -7.39 -11.55
N ALA A 203 2.03 -7.49 -10.97
CA ALA A 203 0.80 -7.09 -11.64
C ALA A 203 0.76 -5.58 -11.88
N GLY A 204 1.31 -4.80 -10.94
CA GLY A 204 1.44 -3.35 -11.08
C GLY A 204 2.34 -2.95 -12.24
N PHE A 205 3.49 -3.60 -12.40
CA PHE A 205 4.39 -3.35 -13.53
C PHE A 205 3.76 -3.78 -14.85
N ALA A 206 3.09 -4.94 -14.89
CA ALA A 206 2.35 -5.39 -16.08
C ALA A 206 1.25 -4.39 -16.48
N ALA A 207 0.48 -3.86 -15.51
CA ALA A 207 -0.52 -2.84 -15.77
C ALA A 207 0.09 -1.52 -16.27
N ALA A 208 1.28 -1.16 -15.80
CA ALA A 208 1.99 0.06 -16.19
C ALA A 208 2.42 0.07 -17.67
N SER A 209 2.78 -1.09 -18.19
CA SER A 209 3.38 -1.27 -19.51
C SER A 209 2.40 -1.79 -20.56
N PHE A 210 1.39 -2.57 -20.17
CA PHE A 210 0.37 -3.07 -21.07
C PHE A 210 -0.43 -1.92 -21.67
N MET A 211 -0.58 -1.89 -23.00
CA MET A 211 -1.19 -0.77 -23.75
C MET A 211 -0.62 0.63 -23.42
N ARG A 212 0.63 0.69 -22.93
CA ARG A 212 1.29 1.92 -22.41
C ARG A 212 0.66 2.47 -21.12
N GLY A 213 -0.02 1.62 -20.36
CA GLY A 213 -0.61 1.96 -19.08
C GLY A 213 -2.12 1.76 -19.08
N ILE A 214 -2.59 0.90 -18.19
CA ILE A 214 -4.02 0.74 -17.84
C ILE A 214 -4.22 0.99 -16.35
N PRO A 215 -5.45 1.36 -15.91
CA PRO A 215 -5.77 1.55 -14.51
C PRO A 215 -5.36 0.36 -13.62
N LEU A 216 -4.74 0.67 -12.47
CA LEU A 216 -4.26 -0.29 -11.49
C LEU A 216 -4.96 -0.07 -10.15
N VAL A 217 -5.45 -1.13 -9.53
CA VAL A 217 -5.99 -1.15 -8.18
C VAL A 217 -5.09 -2.04 -7.34
N GLN A 218 -4.52 -1.49 -6.27
CA GLN A 218 -3.71 -2.28 -5.33
C GLN A 218 -4.62 -2.77 -4.19
N ALA A 219 -4.64 -4.06 -3.93
CA ALA A 219 -5.36 -4.68 -2.80
C ALA A 219 -4.36 -5.53 -1.98
N PRO A 220 -3.46 -4.89 -1.22
CA PRO A 220 -2.44 -5.60 -0.44
C PRO A 220 -3.07 -6.49 0.64
N THR A 221 -2.63 -7.75 0.71
CA THR A 221 -3.14 -8.72 1.71
C THR A 221 -2.14 -9.05 2.83
N THR A 222 -0.93 -8.49 2.76
CA THR A 222 0.11 -8.65 3.80
C THR A 222 0.38 -7.33 4.51
N LEU A 223 0.79 -7.38 5.78
CA LEU A 223 1.10 -6.16 6.54
C LEU A 223 2.17 -5.31 5.83
N LEU A 224 3.22 -5.94 5.30
CA LEU A 224 4.25 -5.27 4.48
C LEU A 224 3.65 -4.56 3.25
N GLY A 225 2.74 -5.23 2.54
CA GLY A 225 2.05 -4.67 1.39
C GLY A 225 1.21 -3.45 1.75
N MET A 226 0.51 -3.51 2.89
CA MET A 226 -0.40 -2.45 3.37
C MET A 226 0.34 -1.18 3.78
N VAL A 227 1.46 -1.31 4.49
CA VAL A 227 2.15 -0.14 5.08
C VAL A 227 3.28 0.41 4.19
N ASP A 228 3.79 -0.38 3.24
CA ASP A 228 4.97 0.00 2.45
C ASP A 228 4.81 -0.23 0.94
N ALA A 229 4.68 -1.48 0.48
CA ALA A 229 4.88 -1.82 -0.93
C ALA A 229 3.80 -1.24 -1.87
N SER A 230 2.53 -1.24 -1.44
CA SER A 230 1.43 -0.72 -2.26
C SER A 230 1.35 0.82 -2.30
N ILE A 231 2.16 1.53 -1.50
CA ILE A 231 2.09 2.98 -1.34
C ILE A 231 3.37 3.65 -1.86
N GLY A 232 3.17 4.65 -2.73
CA GLY A 232 4.26 5.44 -3.32
C GLY A 232 4.70 4.98 -4.71
N GLY A 233 3.91 4.11 -5.33
CA GLY A 233 3.86 3.91 -6.78
C GLY A 233 5.03 3.17 -7.41
N LYS A 234 5.95 2.62 -6.62
CA LYS A 234 7.00 1.77 -7.18
C LYS A 234 6.43 0.40 -7.47
N VAL A 235 6.58 -0.05 -8.71
CA VAL A 235 6.25 -1.41 -9.13
C VAL A 235 7.45 -1.95 -9.91
N ALA A 236 7.82 -3.20 -9.70
CA ALA A 236 9.03 -3.75 -10.31
C ALA A 236 9.02 -5.28 -10.38
N VAL A 237 9.92 -5.81 -11.19
CA VAL A 237 10.30 -7.21 -11.18
C VAL A 237 11.81 -7.36 -11.03
N ASP A 238 12.20 -8.54 -10.58
CA ASP A 238 13.59 -8.90 -10.42
C ASP A 238 14.21 -9.29 -11.76
N HIS A 239 15.51 -9.03 -11.86
CA HIS A 239 16.36 -9.56 -12.92
C HIS A 239 17.35 -10.53 -12.26
N PRO A 240 17.87 -11.57 -12.94
CA PRO A 240 18.89 -12.46 -12.36
C PRO A 240 20.14 -11.74 -11.82
N LYS A 241 20.35 -10.48 -12.25
CA LYS A 241 21.43 -9.61 -11.77
C LYS A 241 21.03 -8.71 -10.60
N GLY A 242 19.78 -8.61 -10.18
CA GLY A 242 19.40 -7.78 -9.03
C GLY A 242 17.89 -7.64 -8.83
N LYS A 243 17.51 -7.43 -7.56
CA LYS A 243 16.12 -7.20 -7.14
C LYS A 243 15.57 -5.86 -7.62
N ASN A 244 14.28 -5.84 -7.97
CA ASN A 244 13.51 -4.66 -8.38
C ASN A 244 14.20 -3.79 -9.43
N LEU A 245 15.01 -4.40 -10.30
CA LEU A 245 15.87 -3.67 -11.23
C LEU A 245 15.09 -3.09 -12.41
N ILE A 246 13.96 -3.71 -12.75
CA ILE A 246 13.15 -3.37 -13.91
C ILE A 246 11.76 -3.02 -13.41
N GLY A 247 11.33 -1.77 -13.61
CA GLY A 247 10.09 -1.29 -13.00
C GLY A 247 9.63 0.06 -13.51
N ALA A 248 8.59 0.59 -12.87
CA ALA A 248 7.99 1.88 -13.20
C ALA A 248 7.51 2.60 -11.93
N PHE A 249 7.31 3.93 -12.06
CA PHE A 249 6.53 4.71 -11.09
C PHE A 249 5.10 4.85 -11.62
N VAL A 250 4.15 4.22 -10.94
CA VAL A 250 2.74 4.14 -11.32
C VAL A 250 1.89 4.82 -10.25
N ARG A 251 0.93 5.62 -10.70
CA ARG A 251 -0.16 6.10 -9.85
C ARG A 251 -1.31 5.11 -9.94
N PRO A 252 -1.64 4.32 -8.90
CA PRO A 252 -2.81 3.47 -8.94
C PRO A 252 -4.09 4.33 -8.96
N LEU A 253 -5.20 3.74 -9.37
CA LEU A 253 -6.53 4.34 -9.24
C LEU A 253 -6.90 4.48 -7.76
N LEU A 254 -6.67 3.42 -6.98
CA LEU A 254 -6.76 3.42 -5.52
C LEU A 254 -5.93 2.28 -4.92
N VAL A 255 -5.68 2.36 -3.63
CA VAL A 255 -5.17 1.27 -2.79
C VAL A 255 -6.27 0.90 -1.79
N MET A 256 -6.63 -0.38 -1.71
CA MET A 256 -7.59 -0.93 -0.75
C MET A 256 -6.85 -1.74 0.31
N VAL A 257 -6.71 -1.16 1.50
CA VAL A 257 -6.14 -1.78 2.69
C VAL A 257 -7.28 -2.37 3.53
N ASP A 258 -7.46 -3.68 3.44
CA ASP A 258 -8.40 -4.42 4.27
C ASP A 258 -7.66 -5.18 5.38
N PRO A 259 -7.63 -4.66 6.62
CA PRO A 259 -6.87 -5.30 7.71
C PRO A 259 -7.38 -6.69 8.07
N ASN A 260 -8.62 -7.06 7.69
CA ASN A 260 -9.14 -8.40 7.97
C ASN A 260 -8.38 -9.49 7.20
N THR A 261 -7.63 -9.14 6.15
CA THR A 261 -6.80 -10.13 5.45
C THR A 261 -5.60 -10.59 6.28
N LEU A 262 -5.29 -9.88 7.38
CA LEU A 262 -4.21 -10.27 8.28
C LEU A 262 -4.59 -11.44 9.19
N ASP A 263 -5.88 -11.74 9.34
CA ASP A 263 -6.38 -12.83 10.19
C ASP A 263 -5.90 -14.21 9.72
N THR A 264 -5.63 -14.36 8.41
CA THR A 264 -5.09 -15.60 7.82
C THR A 264 -3.61 -15.47 7.47
N LEU A 265 -2.95 -14.34 7.77
CA LEU A 265 -1.58 -14.11 7.38
C LEU A 265 -0.64 -14.94 8.28
N PRO A 266 0.27 -15.77 7.70
CA PRO A 266 1.22 -16.53 8.50
C PRO A 266 2.05 -15.63 9.42
N ASP A 267 2.32 -16.12 10.62
CA ASP A 267 3.01 -15.37 11.66
C ASP A 267 4.36 -14.79 11.22
N LEU A 268 5.11 -15.55 10.42
CA LEU A 268 6.39 -15.10 9.87
C LEU A 268 6.23 -13.88 8.94
N GLU A 269 5.18 -13.86 8.11
CA GLU A 269 4.87 -12.74 7.21
C GLU A 269 4.37 -11.52 7.99
N ARG A 270 3.58 -11.74 9.05
CA ARG A 270 3.16 -10.67 9.97
C ARG A 270 4.38 -10.02 10.63
N ARG A 271 5.30 -10.82 11.17
CA ARG A 271 6.56 -10.33 11.75
C ARG A 271 7.40 -9.58 10.74
N ALA A 272 7.56 -10.11 9.53
CA ALA A 272 8.27 -9.41 8.46
C ALA A 272 7.65 -8.02 8.18
N GLY A 273 6.32 -7.91 8.15
CA GLY A 273 5.65 -6.61 8.00
C GLY A 273 5.88 -5.64 9.17
N LEU A 274 5.95 -6.14 10.41
CA LEU A 274 6.20 -5.30 11.59
C LEU A 274 7.55 -4.59 11.55
N ALA A 275 8.55 -5.12 10.85
CA ALA A 275 9.83 -4.43 10.69
C ALA A 275 9.65 -3.06 10.04
N GLU A 276 8.79 -2.94 9.03
CA GLU A 276 8.52 -1.66 8.36
C GLU A 276 7.69 -0.71 9.22
N VAL A 277 6.80 -1.25 10.03
CA VAL A 277 6.04 -0.47 11.01
C VAL A 277 6.97 0.15 12.06
N ILE A 278 7.86 -0.65 12.65
CA ILE A 278 8.87 -0.17 13.60
C ILE A 278 9.78 0.86 12.93
N LYS A 279 10.20 0.60 11.69
CA LYS A 279 11.00 1.54 10.89
C LYS A 279 10.31 2.91 10.78
N HIS A 280 9.01 2.95 10.48
CA HIS A 280 8.25 4.20 10.43
C HIS A 280 8.23 4.92 11.78
N GLY A 281 8.07 4.17 12.88
CA GLY A 281 8.16 4.74 14.23
C GLY A 281 9.51 5.40 14.50
N VAL A 282 10.61 4.71 14.21
CA VAL A 282 11.97 5.25 14.36
C VAL A 282 12.21 6.46 13.46
N ILE A 283 11.65 6.49 12.26
CA ILE A 283 11.86 7.58 11.29
C ILE A 283 11.11 8.86 11.67
N ALA A 284 9.86 8.76 12.11
CA ALA A 284 8.99 9.95 12.20
C ALA A 284 7.84 9.87 13.20
N ASP A 285 7.64 8.76 13.90
CA ASP A 285 6.44 8.56 14.73
C ASP A 285 6.76 7.89 16.08
N PRO A 286 7.15 8.69 17.09
CA PRO A 286 7.45 8.18 18.43
C PRO A 286 6.29 7.45 19.10
N ASP A 287 5.05 7.89 18.92
CA ASP A 287 3.87 7.23 19.53
C ASP A 287 3.69 5.81 18.96
N LEU A 288 3.85 5.66 17.63
CA LEU A 288 3.82 4.37 16.97
C LEU A 288 4.96 3.48 17.49
N PHE A 289 6.16 4.02 17.64
CA PHE A 289 7.28 3.27 18.18
C PHE A 289 7.01 2.79 19.61
N GLU A 290 6.52 3.66 20.49
CA GLU A 290 6.22 3.35 21.89
C GLU A 290 5.19 2.22 22.02
N SER A 291 4.17 2.19 21.17
CA SER A 291 3.18 1.10 21.14
C SER A 291 3.76 -0.28 20.80
N LEU A 292 4.95 -0.32 20.19
CA LEU A 292 5.60 -1.54 19.70
C LEU A 292 6.73 -2.01 20.63
N GLU A 293 7.14 -1.23 21.64
CA GLU A 293 8.29 -1.56 22.50
C GLU A 293 8.11 -2.88 23.25
N GLN A 294 6.86 -3.24 23.58
CA GLN A 294 6.50 -4.47 24.29
C GLN A 294 5.95 -5.56 23.36
N GLY A 295 6.09 -5.39 22.04
CA GLY A 295 5.48 -6.26 21.03
C GLY A 295 4.16 -5.71 20.51
N ALA A 296 3.86 -5.97 19.23
CA ALA A 296 2.68 -5.44 18.57
C ALA A 296 1.39 -5.95 19.22
N PRO A 297 0.49 -5.06 19.70
CA PRO A 297 -0.78 -5.48 20.26
C PRO A 297 -1.66 -6.12 19.17
N GLU A 298 -2.01 -7.39 19.35
CA GLU A 298 -2.88 -8.14 18.41
C GLU A 298 -4.23 -7.45 18.19
N ARG A 299 -4.73 -6.73 19.20
CA ARG A 299 -6.04 -6.06 19.18
C ARG A 299 -6.04 -4.67 18.54
N ASP A 300 -4.88 -4.11 18.18
CA ASP A 300 -4.80 -2.73 17.68
C ASP A 300 -4.03 -2.59 16.35
N LEU A 301 -4.01 -3.65 15.54
CA LEU A 301 -3.35 -3.66 14.22
C LEU A 301 -3.86 -2.53 13.31
N ARG A 302 -5.13 -2.14 13.43
CA ARG A 302 -5.69 -1.06 12.62
C ARG A 302 -5.05 0.29 12.92
N TRP A 303 -4.93 0.67 14.19
CA TRP A 303 -4.28 1.93 14.56
C TRP A 303 -2.81 1.93 14.14
N ILE A 304 -2.13 0.79 14.30
CA ILE A 304 -0.74 0.60 13.85
C ILE A 304 -0.60 0.82 12.34
N ILE A 305 -1.47 0.19 11.54
CA ILE A 305 -1.50 0.35 10.09
C ILE A 305 -1.79 1.81 9.72
N GLU A 306 -2.77 2.44 10.35
CA GLU A 306 -3.11 3.85 10.13
C GLU A 306 -1.90 4.77 10.35
N ARG A 307 -1.21 4.64 11.49
CA ARG A 307 -0.01 5.44 11.80
C ARG A 307 1.12 5.18 10.80
N ALA A 308 1.41 3.91 10.51
CA ALA A 308 2.47 3.54 9.57
C ALA A 308 2.19 4.05 8.14
N VAL A 309 0.95 3.94 7.67
CA VAL A 309 0.52 4.47 6.37
C VAL A 309 0.69 5.99 6.33
N ARG A 310 0.31 6.70 7.39
CA ARG A 310 0.49 8.18 7.46
C ARG A 310 1.95 8.59 7.34
N VAL A 311 2.87 7.91 8.03
CA VAL A 311 4.31 8.17 7.90
C VAL A 311 4.75 7.98 6.43
N LYS A 312 4.34 6.89 5.79
CA LYS A 312 4.67 6.62 4.39
C LYS A 312 4.14 7.70 3.45
N ILE A 313 2.88 8.11 3.63
CA ILE A 313 2.24 9.17 2.83
C ILE A 313 3.00 10.48 2.97
N ASP A 314 3.25 10.93 4.21
CA ASP A 314 3.93 12.20 4.49
C ASP A 314 5.31 12.28 3.84
N VAL A 315 6.01 11.14 3.77
CA VAL A 315 7.33 11.06 3.13
C VAL A 315 7.22 11.00 1.60
N VAL A 316 6.25 10.25 1.06
CA VAL A 316 6.01 10.14 -0.39
C VAL A 316 5.58 11.48 -0.99
N GLU A 317 4.67 12.22 -0.36
CA GLU A 317 4.18 13.49 -0.88
C GLU A 317 5.28 14.57 -0.93
N LYS A 318 6.21 14.54 0.04
CA LYS A 318 7.35 15.47 0.08
C LYS A 318 8.43 15.13 -0.96
N ASP A 319 8.55 13.88 -1.37
CA ASP A 319 9.55 13.43 -2.35
C ASP A 319 9.08 12.20 -3.18
N PRO A 320 8.19 12.41 -4.16
CA PRO A 320 7.53 11.33 -4.89
C PRO A 320 8.46 10.43 -5.72
N TYR A 321 9.62 10.96 -6.15
CA TYR A 321 10.57 10.26 -7.01
C TYR A 321 11.88 9.86 -6.30
N GLU A 322 11.91 9.94 -4.97
CA GLU A 322 13.07 9.55 -4.15
C GLU A 322 14.37 10.27 -4.52
N ARG A 323 14.31 11.60 -4.65
CA ARG A 323 15.48 12.45 -4.95
C ARG A 323 16.08 13.14 -3.72
N GLY A 324 15.46 12.98 -2.55
CA GLY A 324 15.85 13.64 -1.31
C GLY A 324 15.30 12.92 -0.08
N ARG A 325 14.32 13.52 0.60
CA ARG A 325 13.83 13.08 1.92
C ARG A 325 13.31 11.64 1.91
N ARG A 326 12.74 11.12 0.82
CA ARG A 326 12.20 9.75 0.79
C ARG A 326 13.26 8.68 1.01
N ALA A 327 14.54 9.02 0.82
CA ALA A 327 15.65 8.14 1.15
C ALA A 327 15.69 7.72 2.63
N VAL A 328 15.06 8.45 3.57
CA VAL A 328 14.99 8.04 4.98
C VAL A 328 14.24 6.72 5.19
N LEU A 329 13.33 6.36 4.27
CA LEU A 329 12.65 5.05 4.29
C LEU A 329 13.61 3.88 4.06
N ASN A 330 14.86 4.14 3.68
CA ASN A 330 15.90 3.13 3.55
C ASN A 330 16.65 2.86 4.87
N LEU A 331 16.11 3.29 6.03
CA LEU A 331 16.61 2.85 7.34
C LEU A 331 16.70 1.32 7.39
N GLY A 332 17.88 0.82 7.73
CA GLY A 332 18.22 -0.61 7.72
C GLY A 332 18.44 -1.25 6.34
N HIS A 333 17.94 -0.67 5.25
CA HIS A 333 17.90 -1.33 3.93
C HIS A 333 19.29 -1.56 3.31
N THR A 334 20.26 -0.67 3.57
CA THR A 334 21.63 -0.87 3.07
C THR A 334 22.25 -2.17 3.59
N PHE A 335 22.03 -2.51 4.86
CA PHE A 335 22.45 -3.77 5.45
C PHE A 335 21.53 -4.92 5.04
N ALA A 336 20.21 -4.70 5.05
CA ALA A 336 19.21 -5.71 4.71
C ALA A 336 19.46 -6.33 3.33
N HIS A 337 19.68 -5.50 2.30
CA HIS A 337 19.95 -6.01 0.95
C HIS A 337 21.21 -6.89 0.90
N ALA A 338 22.24 -6.58 1.69
CA ALA A 338 23.44 -7.43 1.76
C ALA A 338 23.11 -8.78 2.42
N PHE A 339 22.34 -8.78 3.51
CA PHE A 339 21.89 -10.02 4.15
C PHE A 339 21.02 -10.87 3.24
N GLU A 340 20.09 -10.26 2.49
CA GLU A 340 19.26 -10.95 1.50
C GLU A 340 20.10 -11.59 0.40
N VAL A 341 21.06 -10.85 -0.16
CA VAL A 341 21.98 -11.36 -1.20
C VAL A 341 22.78 -12.55 -0.69
N LEU A 342 23.37 -12.43 0.51
CA LEU A 342 24.18 -13.50 1.12
C LEU A 342 23.34 -14.72 1.50
N ALA A 343 22.08 -14.52 1.87
CA ALA A 343 21.14 -15.62 2.12
C ALA A 343 20.59 -16.29 0.84
N GLY A 344 21.00 -15.81 -0.35
CA GLY A 344 20.44 -16.28 -1.62
C GLY A 344 18.95 -15.99 -1.73
N TYR A 345 18.50 -14.85 -1.20
CA TYR A 345 17.11 -14.37 -1.16
C TYR A 345 16.10 -15.27 -0.42
N ARG A 346 16.58 -16.27 0.33
CA ARG A 346 15.72 -17.09 1.21
C ARG A 346 15.29 -16.38 2.49
N LEU A 347 16.01 -15.32 2.87
CA LEU A 347 15.68 -14.47 4.00
C LEU A 347 14.55 -13.51 3.61
N LYS A 348 13.43 -13.53 4.34
CA LYS A 348 12.32 -12.61 4.12
C LYS A 348 12.76 -11.16 4.32
N HIS A 349 12.35 -10.28 3.41
CA HIS A 349 12.78 -8.89 3.36
C HIS A 349 12.65 -8.16 4.70
N GLY A 350 11.47 -8.21 5.33
CA GLY A 350 11.24 -7.56 6.61
C GLY A 350 12.15 -8.05 7.75
N LEU A 351 12.48 -9.35 7.79
CA LEU A 351 13.43 -9.88 8.76
C LEU A 351 14.84 -9.35 8.51
N ALA A 352 15.24 -9.22 7.23
CA ALA A 352 16.49 -8.58 6.85
C ALA A 352 16.52 -7.10 7.23
N VAL A 353 15.41 -6.39 7.07
CA VAL A 353 15.25 -4.98 7.49
C VAL A 353 15.35 -4.85 9.01
N GLY A 354 14.77 -5.78 9.79
CA GLY A 354 14.95 -5.85 11.23
C GLY A 354 16.43 -5.93 11.65
N MET A 355 17.17 -6.88 11.09
CA MET A 355 18.63 -6.98 11.32
C MET A 355 19.37 -5.73 10.84
N GLY A 356 18.96 -5.17 9.70
CA GLY A 356 19.55 -3.96 9.15
C GLY A 356 19.35 -2.74 10.03
N MET A 357 18.19 -2.59 10.66
CA MET A 357 17.92 -1.53 11.63
C MET A 357 18.78 -1.66 12.88
N ALA A 358 18.98 -2.89 13.39
CA ALA A 358 19.90 -3.14 14.49
C ALA A 358 21.35 -2.75 14.12
N ALA A 359 21.82 -3.14 12.93
CA ALA A 359 23.15 -2.77 12.43
C ALA A 359 23.29 -1.25 12.23
N ALA A 360 22.29 -0.59 11.65
CA ALA A 360 22.25 0.87 11.50
C ALA A 360 22.28 1.59 12.86
N THR A 361 21.61 1.03 13.86
CA THR A 361 21.60 1.57 15.24
C THR A 361 22.97 1.42 15.89
N HIS A 362 23.64 0.27 15.76
CA HIS A 362 25.02 0.10 16.23
C HIS A 362 25.98 1.07 15.56
N LEU A 363 25.84 1.25 14.24
CA LEU A 363 26.64 2.20 13.48
C LEU A 363 26.40 3.63 13.97
N ALA A 364 25.14 4.03 14.20
CA ALA A 364 24.81 5.35 14.72
C ALA A 364 25.43 5.62 16.11
N GLN A 365 25.48 4.61 16.98
CA GLN A 365 26.13 4.70 18.28
C GLN A 365 27.66 4.83 18.15
N ILE A 366 28.29 4.07 17.25
CA ILE A 366 29.73 4.20 16.96
C ILE A 366 30.07 5.58 16.42
N ARG A 367 29.18 6.15 15.60
CA ARG A 367 29.29 7.52 15.07
C ARG A 367 29.06 8.62 16.13
N GLY A 368 28.63 8.26 17.33
CA GLY A 368 28.24 9.23 18.37
C GLY A 368 26.96 10.01 18.03
N LEU A 369 26.14 9.51 17.08
CA LEU A 369 24.91 10.16 16.63
C LEU A 369 23.68 9.74 17.44
N CYS A 370 23.69 8.52 17.97
CA CYS A 370 22.57 7.94 18.72
C CYS A 370 22.95 7.69 20.18
N SER A 371 22.07 8.06 21.11
CA SER A 371 22.29 7.80 22.53
C SER A 371 22.29 6.28 22.83
N PRO A 372 23.01 5.83 23.88
CA PRO A 372 22.93 4.45 24.33
C PRO A 372 21.50 3.98 24.62
N GLN A 373 20.69 4.86 25.23
CA GLN A 373 19.31 4.58 25.61
C GLN A 373 18.39 4.41 24.40
N ALA A 374 18.40 5.36 23.45
CA ALA A 374 17.57 5.28 22.25
C ALA A 374 17.94 4.05 21.40
N GLY A 375 19.24 3.80 21.22
CA GLY A 375 19.67 2.62 20.46
C GLY A 375 19.35 1.30 21.15
N GLN A 376 19.31 1.27 22.49
CA GLN A 376 18.85 0.09 23.23
C GLN A 376 17.34 -0.13 23.05
N ARG A 377 16.52 0.92 23.19
CA ARG A 377 15.06 0.86 22.95
C ARG A 377 14.74 0.31 21.57
N ILE A 378 15.40 0.80 20.52
CA ILE A 378 15.20 0.32 19.14
C ILE A 378 15.47 -1.18 19.04
N ARG A 379 16.60 -1.66 19.57
CA ARG A 379 16.93 -3.10 19.52
C ARG A 379 16.00 -3.96 20.38
N ASP A 380 15.59 -3.46 21.53
CA ASP A 380 14.62 -4.14 22.39
C ASP A 380 13.25 -4.26 21.71
N ALA A 381 12.75 -3.19 21.11
CA ALA A 381 11.50 -3.22 20.34
C ALA A 381 11.54 -4.25 19.20
N LEU A 382 12.66 -4.33 18.46
CA LEU A 382 12.84 -5.38 17.44
C LEU A 382 12.74 -6.78 18.05
N ARG A 383 13.44 -7.04 19.17
CA ARG A 383 13.38 -8.34 19.87
C ARG A 383 11.99 -8.65 20.42
N SER A 384 11.31 -7.70 21.05
CA SER A 384 9.94 -7.84 21.57
C SER A 384 8.94 -8.20 20.46
N ASN A 385 9.18 -7.75 19.24
CA ASN A 385 8.40 -8.10 18.05
C ASN A 385 8.91 -9.35 17.33
N SER A 386 9.78 -10.14 17.97
CA SER A 386 10.34 -11.38 17.44
C SER A 386 11.06 -11.21 16.10
N LEU A 387 11.70 -10.04 15.90
CA LEU A 387 12.57 -9.76 14.76
C LEU A 387 14.03 -10.10 15.10
N PRO A 388 14.78 -10.69 14.16
CA PRO A 388 16.20 -10.94 14.37
C PRO A 388 16.97 -9.61 14.48
N THR A 389 17.90 -9.56 15.44
CA THR A 389 18.79 -8.40 15.69
C THR A 389 20.27 -8.77 15.61
N THR A 390 20.58 -10.00 15.22
CA THR A 390 21.94 -10.53 15.07
C THR A 390 22.10 -11.17 13.69
N TYR A 391 23.34 -11.26 13.20
CA TYR A 391 23.65 -11.93 11.94
C TYR A 391 25.02 -12.60 12.02
N GLU A 392 25.05 -13.93 11.91
CA GLU A 392 26.27 -14.74 12.05
C GLU A 392 26.60 -15.60 10.83
N ALA A 393 25.70 -15.65 9.84
CA ALA A 393 25.82 -16.54 8.69
C ALA A 393 27.05 -16.25 7.82
N CYS A 394 27.53 -15.00 7.79
CA CYS A 394 28.74 -14.60 7.07
C CYS A 394 29.62 -13.66 7.93
N PRO A 395 30.94 -13.62 7.69
CA PRO A 395 31.83 -12.63 8.29
C PRO A 395 31.45 -11.17 7.94
N PRO A 396 31.72 -10.19 8.83
CA PRO A 396 31.48 -8.76 8.57
C PRO A 396 32.03 -8.26 7.23
N GLU A 397 33.20 -8.75 6.82
CA GLU A 397 33.84 -8.37 5.56
C GLU A 397 33.01 -8.76 4.33
N GLU A 398 32.44 -9.97 4.32
CA GLU A 398 31.59 -10.42 3.23
C GLU A 398 30.31 -9.60 3.12
N VAL A 399 29.71 -9.25 4.27
CA VAL A 399 28.55 -8.33 4.32
C VAL A 399 28.91 -6.97 3.74
N TYR A 400 30.06 -6.40 4.13
CA TYR A 400 30.52 -5.13 3.58
C TYR A 400 30.77 -5.18 2.07
N HIS A 401 31.37 -6.27 1.57
CA HIS A 401 31.56 -6.48 0.14
C HIS A 401 30.23 -6.60 -0.63
N ALA A 402 29.24 -7.30 -0.08
CA ALA A 402 27.90 -7.39 -0.65
C ALA A 402 27.22 -6.01 -0.75
N MET A 403 27.29 -5.19 0.31
CA MET A 403 26.76 -3.81 0.30
C MET A 403 27.36 -2.96 -0.84
N ARG A 404 28.67 -3.08 -1.08
CA ARG A 404 29.35 -2.32 -2.14
C ARG A 404 29.00 -2.79 -3.54
N THR A 405 28.73 -4.07 -3.73
CA THR A 405 28.49 -4.64 -5.07
C THR A 405 27.15 -4.16 -5.63
N ASP A 406 26.11 -4.06 -4.79
CA ASP A 406 24.82 -3.45 -5.16
C ASP A 406 24.99 -1.98 -5.55
N LYS A 407 25.81 -1.22 -4.82
CA LYS A 407 25.97 0.23 -5.02
C LYS A 407 26.94 0.60 -6.15
N LYS A 408 27.98 -0.21 -6.44
CA LYS A 408 28.86 -0.02 -7.61
C LYS A 408 28.07 -0.05 -8.92
N ARG A 409 27.02 -0.87 -9.01
CA ARG A 409 26.11 -0.91 -10.17
C ARG A 409 25.30 0.37 -10.35
N ARG A 410 25.16 1.17 -9.29
CA ARG A 410 24.45 2.47 -9.28
C ARG A 410 25.41 3.67 -9.30
N GLY A 411 26.72 3.45 -9.41
CA GLY A 411 27.74 4.51 -9.49
C GLY A 411 27.87 5.40 -8.24
N ALA A 412 27.45 4.92 -7.06
CA ALA A 412 27.33 5.74 -5.85
C ALA A 412 28.18 5.24 -4.66
N SER A 413 28.60 6.16 -3.79
CA SER A 413 29.13 5.85 -2.45
C SER A 413 28.05 5.23 -1.55
N LEU A 414 28.46 4.48 -0.53
CA LEU A 414 27.51 3.95 0.46
C LEU A 414 26.88 5.11 1.24
N ARG A 415 25.55 5.17 1.23
CA ARG A 415 24.77 6.08 2.07
C ARG A 415 24.00 5.25 3.08
N PHE A 416 24.03 5.67 4.32
CA PHE A 416 23.34 5.03 5.42
C PHE A 416 22.29 5.97 5.97
N VAL A 417 21.13 5.43 6.31
CA VAL A 417 20.16 6.14 7.15
C VAL A 417 20.39 5.66 8.57
N LEU A 418 20.67 6.58 9.48
CA LEU A 418 21.06 6.31 10.86
C LEU A 418 20.09 7.01 11.82
N PRO A 419 19.60 6.35 12.88
CA PRO A 419 18.82 7.02 13.91
C PRO A 419 19.70 7.95 14.73
N ARG A 420 19.20 9.15 15.04
CA ARG A 420 19.75 10.03 16.08
C ARG A 420 18.98 9.84 17.38
N ASP A 421 17.66 9.79 17.25
CA ASP A 421 16.72 9.43 18.31
C ASP A 421 15.49 8.72 17.68
N ILE A 422 14.54 8.30 18.49
CA ILE A 422 13.24 7.81 18.00
C ILE A 422 12.46 8.99 17.40
N GLY A 423 12.05 8.87 16.14
CA GLY A 423 11.41 9.94 15.38
C GLY A 423 12.39 10.88 14.69
N ASP A 424 13.71 10.62 14.76
CA ASP A 424 14.74 11.46 14.15
C ASP A 424 15.87 10.63 13.52
N VAL A 425 16.02 10.75 12.20
CA VAL A 425 17.01 10.03 11.41
C VAL A 425 17.80 10.97 10.51
N ILE A 426 19.05 10.60 10.22
CA ILE A 426 19.96 11.33 9.32
C ILE A 426 20.44 10.42 8.19
N ILE A 427 20.68 11.01 7.01
CA ILE A 427 21.37 10.35 5.91
C ILE A 427 22.86 10.69 6.02
N ASP A 428 23.70 9.70 6.29
CA ASP A 428 25.15 9.83 6.37
C ASP A 428 25.80 9.17 5.15
N ALA A 429 26.53 9.96 4.35
CA ALA A 429 27.22 9.52 3.15
C ALA A 429 28.73 9.28 3.37
N ASP A 430 29.25 9.70 4.52
CA ASP A 430 30.69 9.75 4.82
C ASP A 430 31.01 8.84 6.01
N VAL A 431 30.59 7.58 5.88
CA VAL A 431 30.81 6.55 6.91
C VAL A 431 32.10 5.77 6.63
N PRO A 432 33.10 5.83 7.53
CA PRO A 432 34.33 5.05 7.42
C PRO A 432 34.08 3.54 7.43
N ARG A 433 34.84 2.79 6.62
CA ARG A 433 34.69 1.33 6.48
C ARG A 433 34.86 0.60 7.82
N ASP A 434 35.87 0.96 8.59
CA ASP A 434 36.17 0.39 9.90
C ASP A 434 34.98 0.49 10.85
N GLN A 435 34.26 1.62 10.85
CA GLN A 435 33.06 1.79 11.68
C GLN A 435 31.89 0.91 11.22
N VAL A 436 31.74 0.70 9.91
CA VAL A 436 30.73 -0.26 9.37
C VAL A 436 31.08 -1.69 9.79
N ILE A 437 32.35 -2.08 9.70
CA ILE A 437 32.82 -3.40 10.15
C ILE A 437 32.58 -3.57 11.65
N SER A 438 32.95 -2.59 12.49
CA SER A 438 32.68 -2.64 13.93
C SER A 438 31.19 -2.71 14.27
N ALA A 439 30.31 -2.07 13.49
CA ALA A 439 28.86 -2.20 13.66
C ALA A 439 28.39 -3.64 13.36
N LEU A 440 28.93 -4.27 12.32
CA LEU A 440 28.64 -5.66 11.97
C LEU A 440 29.24 -6.66 12.97
N GLU A 441 30.38 -6.36 13.57
CA GLU A 441 30.95 -7.17 14.67
C GLU A 441 30.03 -7.18 15.89
N ARG A 442 29.39 -6.04 16.22
CA ARG A 442 28.40 -5.94 17.30
C ARG A 442 27.08 -6.68 17.03
N MET A 443 26.84 -7.11 15.78
CA MET A 443 25.68 -7.93 15.41
C MET A 443 25.92 -9.42 15.64
N ARG A 444 27.13 -9.84 16.01
CA ARG A 444 27.44 -11.24 16.33
C ARG A 444 26.99 -11.53 17.78
N PRO A 445 26.46 -12.74 18.05
CA PRO A 445 25.96 -13.11 19.36
C PRO A 445 27.04 -13.15 20.46
#